data_AF-A0A2E2EC66-F1
#
_entry.id   AF-A0A2E2EC66-F1
#
_cell.length_a   1.000
_cell.length_b   1.000
_cell.length_c   1.000
_cell.angle_alpha   90.00
_cell.angle_beta   90.00
_cell.angle_gamma   90.00
#
_symmetry.space_group_name_H-M   'P 1'
#
loop_
_entity.id
_entity.type
_entity.pdbx_description
1 polymer ?
#
loop_
_entity_poly.entity_id
_entity_poly.type
_entity_poly.pdbx_seq_one_letter_code
_entity_poly.pdbx_strand_id
1 'polypeptide(L)'
;MSDKECTICKHYGIRTENPDSLEKEQIYDEVGTPVTIMLCRKHSVDLFRNGQRKFLVQHYKILVDIISSDEVKFLDILERTVRDNLDDIY
;
A
#
# COMPACT_ATOMS: atom_id res chain seq x y z
N MET A 1 -4.97 22.24 7.11
CA MET A 1 -3.79 22.10 6.24
C MET A 1 -3.65 20.62 5.96
N SER A 2 -3.71 20.19 4.71
CA SER A 2 -3.53 18.77 4.39
C SER A 2 -2.06 18.44 4.61
N ASP A 3 -1.75 17.72 5.69
CA ASP A 3 -0.41 17.22 5.92
C ASP A 3 -0.01 16.37 4.71
N LYS A 4 1.09 16.75 4.08
CA LYS A 4 1.69 15.99 2.99
C LYS A 4 2.24 14.71 3.59
N GLU A 5 1.50 13.62 3.43
CA GLU A 5 1.90 12.31 3.96
C GLU A 5 2.08 11.29 2.84
N CYS A 6 3.06 10.41 3.04
CA CYS A 6 3.19 9.22 2.22
C CYS A 6 1.98 8.31 2.47
N THR A 7 1.32 7.85 1.40
CA THR A 7 0.17 6.95 1.43
C THR A 7 0.44 5.73 2.31
N ILE A 8 1.62 5.11 2.17
CA ILE A 8 2.00 3.94 2.97
C ILE A 8 2.26 4.30 4.44
N CYS A 9 3.08 5.33 4.71
CA CYS A 9 3.40 5.76 6.08
C CYS A 9 2.12 6.07 6.87
N LYS A 10 1.19 6.80 6.25
CA LYS A 10 -0.11 7.15 6.82
C LYS A 10 -0.88 5.91 7.29
N HIS A 11 -1.00 4.90 6.44
CA HIS A 11 -1.71 3.65 6.76
C HIS A 11 -0.95 2.71 7.69
N TYR A 12 0.33 2.97 7.95
CA TYR A 12 1.07 2.30 9.01
C TYR A 12 1.08 3.08 10.32
N GLY A 13 0.41 4.24 10.39
CA GLY A 13 0.41 5.12 11.56
C GLY A 13 1.80 5.74 11.84
N ILE A 14 2.68 5.76 10.84
CA ILE A 14 4.05 6.28 10.96
C ILE A 14 4.12 7.67 10.32
N ARG A 15 4.84 8.60 10.96
CA ARG A 15 5.08 9.92 10.38
C ARG A 15 5.99 9.82 9.16
N THR A 16 5.64 10.58 8.12
CA THR A 16 6.53 10.76 6.96
C THR A 16 7.75 11.58 7.40
N GLU A 17 8.94 10.99 7.32
CA GLU A 17 10.18 11.63 7.79
C GLU A 17 10.49 12.95 7.08
N ASN A 18 10.24 13.02 5.77
CA ASN A 18 10.45 14.22 4.96
C ASN A 18 9.24 14.47 4.03
N PRO A 19 8.23 15.22 4.51
CA PRO A 19 7.03 15.57 3.74
C PRO A 19 7.29 16.40 2.47
N ASP A 20 8.37 17.17 2.44
CA ASP A 20 8.72 18.01 1.30
C ASP A 20 9.40 17.22 0.17
N SER A 21 9.89 16.02 0.47
CA SER A 21 10.47 15.08 -0.51
C SER A 21 9.48 13.98 -0.92
N LEU A 22 8.17 14.23 -0.85
CA LEU A 22 7.19 13.29 -1.37
C LEU A 22 7.18 13.30 -2.90
N GLU A 23 7.22 12.11 -3.46
CA GLU A 23 7.20 11.86 -4.90
C GLU A 23 5.80 11.40 -5.31
N LYS A 24 5.36 11.85 -6.49
CA LYS A 24 4.11 11.38 -7.12
C LYS A 24 4.45 10.15 -7.95
N GLU A 25 3.98 9.00 -7.51
CA GLU A 25 4.15 7.74 -8.22
C GLU A 25 2.84 7.31 -8.87
N GLN A 26 2.93 6.53 -9.94
CA GLN A 26 1.78 5.93 -10.60
C GLN A 26 1.77 4.42 -10.35
N ILE A 27 0.65 3.93 -9.85
CA ILE A 27 0.31 2.51 -9.85
C ILE A 27 -0.85 2.29 -10.81
N TYR A 28 -0.97 1.12 -11.38
CA TYR A 28 -1.98 0.81 -12.38
C TYR A 28 -3.00 -0.19 -11.82
N ASP A 29 -4.29 0.05 -12.04
CA ASP A 29 -5.31 -0.95 -11.70
C ASP A 29 -5.27 -2.15 -12.68
N GLU A 30 -6.19 -3.10 -12.50
CA GLU A 30 -6.26 -4.32 -13.31
C GLU A 30 -6.57 -4.08 -14.79
N VAL A 31 -7.10 -2.90 -15.16
CA VAL A 31 -7.40 -2.51 -16.54
C VAL A 31 -6.37 -1.54 -17.12
N GLY A 32 -5.30 -1.23 -16.36
CA GLY A 32 -4.20 -0.36 -16.79
C GLY A 32 -4.47 1.13 -16.57
N THR A 33 -5.47 1.51 -15.78
CA THR A 33 -5.73 2.91 -15.42
C THR A 33 -4.68 3.37 -14.40
N PRO A 34 -3.97 4.49 -14.65
CA PRO A 34 -3.03 5.03 -13.69
C PRO A 34 -3.74 5.69 -12.50
N VAL A 35 -3.41 5.24 -11.29
CA VAL A 35 -3.76 5.84 -10.00
C VAL A 35 -2.52 6.53 -9.45
N THR A 36 -2.64 7.82 -9.16
CA THR A 36 -1.54 8.60 -8.58
C THR A 36 -1.51 8.45 -7.06
N ILE A 37 -0.36 8.08 -6.51
CA ILE A 37 -0.12 7.96 -5.06
C ILE A 37 1.06 8.84 -4.64
N MET A 38 1.05 9.29 -3.39
CA MET A 38 2.14 10.08 -2.82
C MET A 38 3.04 9.16 -1.99
N LEU A 39 4.30 8.99 -2.37
CA LEU A 39 5.25 8.14 -1.66
C LEU A 39 6.43 8.94 -1.13
N CYS A 40 6.94 8.58 0.05
CA CYS A 40 8.25 9.05 0.48
C CYS A 40 9.34 8.33 -0.32
N ARG A 41 10.55 8.88 -0.33
CA ARG A 41 11.68 8.33 -1.08
C ARG A 41 11.89 6.82 -0.87
N LYS A 42 11.76 6.36 0.38
CA LYS A 42 11.89 4.94 0.73
C LYS A 42 10.88 4.07 0.00
N HIS A 43 9.59 4.42 0.06
CA HIS A 43 8.52 3.64 -0.56
C HIS A 43 8.49 3.78 -2.08
N SER A 44 8.89 4.93 -2.63
CA SER A 44 9.10 5.10 -4.07
C SER A 44 10.20 4.15 -4.59
N VAL A 45 11.34 4.10 -3.90
CA VAL A 45 12.42 3.17 -4.23
C VAL A 45 11.98 1.71 -4.09
N ASP A 46 11.16 1.40 -3.08
CA ASP A 46 10.64 0.05 -2.88
C ASP A 46 9.67 -0.37 -4.00
N LEU A 47 8.77 0.52 -4.41
CA LEU A 47 7.89 0.35 -5.56
C LEU A 47 8.69 0.11 -6.85
N PHE A 48 9.74 0.90 -7.08
CA PHE A 48 10.60 0.76 -8.25
C PHE A 48 11.37 -0.57 -8.25
N ARG A 49 11.92 -0.97 -7.10
CA ARG A 49 12.76 -2.19 -6.98
C ARG A 49 11.96 -3.48 -7.04
N ASN A 50 10.84 -3.54 -6.32
CA ASN A 50 10.04 -4.76 -6.20
C ASN A 50 8.98 -4.85 -7.30
N GLY A 51 8.71 -3.74 -7.99
CA GLY A 51 7.59 -3.60 -8.89
C GLY A 51 6.26 -3.51 -8.13
N GLN A 52 5.24 -3.02 -8.82
CA GLN A 52 3.95 -2.74 -8.21
C GLN A 52 3.30 -3.94 -7.51
N ARG A 53 3.33 -5.13 -8.13
CA ARG A 53 2.68 -6.32 -7.56
C ARG A 53 3.25 -6.69 -6.19
N LYS A 54 4.58 -6.79 -6.08
CA LYS A 54 5.23 -7.14 -4.81
C LYS A 54 5.11 -6.02 -3.79
N PHE A 55 5.19 -4.77 -4.22
CA PHE A 55 4.96 -3.60 -3.37
C PHE A 55 3.57 -3.61 -2.73
N LEU A 56 2.52 -3.82 -3.52
CA LEU A 56 1.14 -3.88 -3.00
C LEU A 56 0.95 -5.06 -2.05
N VAL A 57 1.51 -6.22 -2.36
CA VAL A 57 1.45 -7.39 -1.47
C VAL A 57 2.25 -7.16 -0.19
N GLN A 58 3.41 -6.52 -0.21
CA GLN A 58 4.16 -6.15 1.01
C GLN A 58 3.36 -5.20 1.91
N HIS A 59 2.49 -4.40 1.30
CA HIS A 59 1.64 -3.43 1.97
C HIS A 59 0.19 -3.90 2.15
N TYR A 60 -0.10 -5.21 2.00
CA TYR A 60 -1.45 -5.77 2.11
C TYR A 60 -2.15 -5.45 3.44
N LYS A 61 -1.38 -5.21 4.52
CA LYS A 61 -1.91 -4.83 5.84
C LYS A 61 -2.70 -3.52 5.81
N ILE A 62 -2.45 -2.66 4.82
CA ILE A 62 -3.20 -1.42 4.59
C ILE A 62 -4.65 -1.69 4.18
N LEU A 63 -4.96 -2.85 3.59
CA LEU A 63 -6.32 -3.20 3.14
C LEU A 63 -7.33 -3.15 4.28
N VAL A 64 -6.92 -3.49 5.50
CA VAL A 64 -7.77 -3.45 6.70
C VAL A 64 -8.15 -2.01 7.07
N ASP A 65 -7.22 -1.07 6.92
CA ASP A 65 -7.47 0.35 7.22
C ASP A 65 -8.31 1.05 6.14
N ILE A 66 -8.12 0.68 4.87
CA ILE A 66 -8.89 1.25 3.75
C ILE A 66 -10.33 0.73 3.75
N ILE A 67 -10.54 -0.55 4.10
CA ILE A 67 -11.84 -1.21 4.09
C ILE A 67 -12.46 -1.13 5.49
N SER A 68 -12.61 0.10 5.99
CA SER A 68 -13.48 0.43 7.13
C SER A 68 -14.96 0.37 6.75
N SER A 69 -15.37 -0.70 6.06
CA SER A 69 -16.72 -0.91 5.50
C SER A 69 -17.22 -2.28 5.93
N ASP A 70 -17.84 -2.34 7.12
CA ASP A 70 -18.89 -3.24 7.64
C ASP A 70 -19.00 -4.73 7.25
N GLU A 71 -18.10 -5.33 6.46
CA GLU A 71 -18.18 -6.73 6.02
C GLU A 71 -17.01 -7.56 6.54
N VAL A 72 -17.03 -7.78 7.85
CA VAL A 72 -16.04 -8.52 8.64
C VAL A 72 -15.73 -9.93 8.09
N LYS A 73 -16.70 -10.61 7.48
CA LYS A 73 -16.52 -11.96 6.90
C LYS A 73 -15.63 -11.97 5.66
N PHE A 74 -15.64 -10.90 4.89
CA PHE A 74 -14.84 -10.79 3.67
C PHE A 74 -13.36 -10.58 4.01
N LEU A 75 -13.07 -9.74 5.02
CA LEU A 75 -11.71 -9.56 5.53
C LEU A 75 -11.15 -10.85 6.15
N ASP A 76 -11.98 -11.63 6.84
CA ASP A 76 -11.60 -12.93 7.42
C ASP A 76 -11.19 -13.98 6.36
N ILE A 77 -11.81 -13.95 5.18
CA ILE A 77 -11.46 -14.81 4.03
C ILE A 77 -10.17 -14.31 3.36
N LEU A 78 -10.03 -13.00 3.21
CA LEU A 78 -8.88 -12.32 2.60
C LEU A 78 -7.60 -12.55 3.42
N GLU A 79 -7.66 -12.43 4.74
CA GLU A 79 -6.53 -12.68 5.64
C GLU A 79 -6.10 -14.15 5.64
N ARG A 80 -7.06 -15.08 5.70
CA ARG A 80 -6.76 -16.52 5.69
C ARG A 80 -6.07 -16.96 4.40
N THR A 81 -6.55 -16.48 3.25
CA THR A 81 -6.00 -16.89 1.95
C THR A 81 -4.58 -16.38 1.75
N VAL A 82 -4.27 -15.16 2.21
CA VAL A 82 -2.89 -14.63 2.19
C VAL A 82 -1.99 -15.40 3.14
N ARG A 83 -2.46 -15.73 4.36
CA ARG A 83 -1.69 -16.47 5.37
C ARG A 83 -1.33 -17.89 4.94
N ASP A 84 -2.25 -18.57 4.25
CA ASP A 84 -2.09 -19.96 3.86
C ASP A 84 -1.20 -20.13 2.61
N ASN A 85 -0.82 -19.02 1.94
CA ASN A 85 0.05 -19.03 0.76
C ASN A 85 1.26 -18.08 0.92
N LEU A 86 1.68 -17.81 2.17
CA LEU A 86 2.80 -16.89 2.45
C LEU A 86 4.13 -17.34 1.82
N ASP A 87 4.35 -18.64 1.69
CA ASP A 87 5.56 -19.22 1.09
C ASP A 87 5.62 -19.06 -0.44
N ASP A 88 4.51 -18.74 -1.11
CA ASP A 88 4.50 -18.36 -2.53
C ASP A 88 4.88 -16.87 -2.74
N ILE A 89 4.97 -16.12 -1.65
CA ILE A 89 5.18 -14.67 -1.64
C ILE A 89 6.64 -14.32 -1.24
N TYR A 90 7.42 -15.28 -0.73
CA TYR A 90 8.84 -15.14 -0.34
C TYR A 90 9.78 -16.04 -1.16
#